data_AF-A0A2A2RFY2-F1
#
_entry.id   AF-A0A2A2RFY2-F1
#
_cell.length_a   1.000
_cell.length_b   1.000
_cell.length_c   1.000
_cell.angle_alpha   90.00
_cell.angle_beta   90.00
_cell.angle_gamma   90.00
#
_symmetry.space_group_name_H-M   'P 1'
#
loop_
_entity.id
_entity.type
_entity.pdbx_description
1 polymer ?
#
loop_
_entity_poly.entity_id
_entity_poly.type
_entity_poly.pdbx_seq_one_letter_code
_entity_poly.pdbx_strand_id
1 'polypeptide(L)'
;MPELILHLLGDYVLQTEQMAVRKLRSWFWAIIHALTYSVGFFVYLGVLNGNWTQGWCAWLVIFGTHAIIDRMAIASTVCRLKNLLWFGEDAPEKEENTGYGVETPPFIRFWLVVIVDNTMHMAINHIALSYLN
;
A
#
# COMPACT_ATOMS: atom_id res chain seq x y z
N MET A 1 -14.46 10.14 0.36
CA MET A 1 -14.84 9.16 -0.69
C MET A 1 -13.92 9.13 -1.91
N PRO A 2 -13.48 10.25 -2.53
CA PRO A 2 -12.60 10.16 -3.71
C PRO A 2 -11.32 9.37 -3.43
N GLU A 3 -10.76 9.46 -2.22
CA GLU A 3 -9.57 8.74 -1.79
C GLU A 3 -9.69 7.21 -1.90
N LEU A 4 -10.87 6.65 -1.60
CA LEU A 4 -11.12 5.22 -1.72
C LEU A 4 -11.14 4.80 -3.20
N ILE A 5 -11.86 5.56 -4.03
CA ILE A 5 -12.01 5.23 -5.46
C ILE A 5 -10.66 5.34 -6.16
N LEU A 6 -9.91 6.42 -5.90
CA LEU A 6 -8.60 6.65 -6.51
C LEU A 6 -7.58 5.58 -6.08
N HIS A 7 -7.61 5.15 -4.82
CA HIS A 7 -6.80 4.05 -4.33
C HIS A 7 -7.13 2.73 -5.07
N LEU A 8 -8.40 2.36 -5.12
CA LEU A 8 -8.83 1.11 -5.78
C LEU A 8 -8.51 1.12 -7.28
N LEU A 9 -8.69 2.28 -7.94
CA LEU A 9 -8.34 2.46 -9.33
C LEU A 9 -6.84 2.23 -9.56
N GLY A 10 -5.99 2.83 -8.72
CA GLY A 10 -4.54 2.69 -8.82
C GLY A 10 -4.05 1.25 -8.61
N ASP A 11 -4.47 0.60 -7.52
CA ASP A 11 -3.91 -0.69 -7.09
C ASP A 11 -4.53 -1.91 -7.78
N TYR A 12 -5.80 -1.85 -8.15
CA TYR A 12 -6.50 -3.01 -8.71
C TYR A 12 -6.81 -2.90 -10.18
N VAL A 13 -7.09 -1.69 -10.68
CA VAL A 13 -7.52 -1.50 -12.07
C VAL A 13 -6.35 -1.16 -12.99
N LEU A 14 -5.49 -0.22 -12.57
CA LEU A 14 -4.37 0.26 -13.37
C LEU A 14 -3.08 -0.54 -13.15
N GLN A 15 -2.96 -1.24 -12.02
CA GLN A 15 -1.81 -2.10 -11.77
C GLN A 15 -1.77 -3.27 -12.76
N THR A 16 -0.62 -3.47 -13.40
CA THR A 16 -0.38 -4.60 -14.29
C THR A 16 0.30 -5.77 -13.56
N GLU A 17 0.28 -6.96 -14.17
CA GLU A 17 0.96 -8.14 -13.65
C GLU A 17 2.46 -7.88 -13.40
N GLN A 18 3.13 -7.17 -14.31
CA GLN A 18 4.55 -6.86 -14.17
C GLN A 18 4.84 -6.00 -12.93
N MET A 19 3.97 -5.04 -12.65
CA MET A 19 4.05 -4.22 -11.44
C MET A 19 3.86 -5.10 -10.20
N ALA A 20 2.78 -5.88 -10.15
CA ALA A 20 2.41 -6.70 -9.00
C ALA A 20 3.52 -7.71 -8.62
N VAL A 21 4.09 -8.41 -9.60
CA VAL A 21 5.09 -9.45 -9.35
C VAL A 21 6.48 -8.87 -9.02
N ARG A 22 6.82 -7.69 -9.55
CA ARG A 22 8.19 -7.16 -9.49
C ARG A 22 8.40 -6.03 -8.49
N LYS A 23 7.33 -5.36 -8.01
CA LYS A 23 7.45 -4.22 -7.08
C LYS A 23 8.22 -4.54 -5.80
N LEU A 24 8.07 -5.77 -5.29
CA LEU A 24 8.80 -6.26 -4.11
C LEU A 24 10.30 -6.45 -4.35
N ARG A 25 10.73 -6.66 -5.60
CA ARG A 25 12.12 -7.03 -5.94
C ARG A 25 12.90 -5.88 -6.58
N SER A 26 12.23 -4.87 -7.12
CA SER A 26 12.85 -3.82 -7.92
C SER A 26 12.24 -2.45 -7.61
N TRP A 27 13.10 -1.50 -7.23
CA TRP A 27 12.71 -0.11 -7.04
C TRP A 27 12.15 0.51 -8.33
N PHE A 28 12.67 0.12 -9.49
CA PHE A 28 12.13 0.59 -10.77
C PHE A 28 10.64 0.23 -10.91
N TRP A 29 10.28 -1.04 -10.67
CA TRP A 29 8.89 -1.48 -10.76
C TRP A 29 8.01 -0.93 -9.63
N ALA A 30 8.56 -0.77 -8.42
CA ALA A 30 7.85 -0.12 -7.31
C ALA A 30 7.53 1.36 -7.61
N ILE A 31 8.47 2.10 -8.21
CA ILE A 31 8.27 3.50 -8.60
C ILE A 31 7.27 3.60 -9.74
N ILE A 32 7.37 2.75 -10.77
CA ILE A 32 6.40 2.73 -11.89
C ILE A 32 4.99 2.44 -11.39
N HIS A 33 4.85 1.47 -10.47
CA HIS A 33 3.57 1.18 -9.84
C HIS A 33 3.05 2.38 -9.04
N ALA A 34 3.87 2.95 -8.15
CA ALA A 34 3.47 4.08 -7.32
C ALA A 34 3.12 5.33 -8.15
N LEU A 35 3.81 5.58 -9.27
CA LEU A 35 3.46 6.65 -10.22
C LEU A 35 2.11 6.39 -10.90
N THR A 36 1.88 5.15 -11.35
CA THR A 36 0.63 4.74 -11.98
C THR A 36 -0.54 4.87 -10.99
N TYR A 37 -0.31 4.43 -9.75
CA TYR A 37 -1.24 4.54 -8.64
C TYR A 37 -1.58 6.01 -8.32
N SER A 38 -0.56 6.86 -8.20
CA SER A 38 -0.73 8.24 -7.74
C SER A 38 -1.22 9.21 -8.83
N VAL A 39 -1.30 8.79 -10.10
CA VAL A 39 -1.79 9.62 -11.21
C VAL A 39 -3.21 10.14 -10.94
N GLY A 40 -4.10 9.30 -10.42
CA GLY A 40 -5.47 9.71 -10.10
C GLY A 40 -5.50 10.81 -9.04
N PHE A 41 -4.65 10.70 -8.01
CA PHE A 41 -4.49 11.71 -6.98
C PHE A 41 -3.88 13.00 -7.53
N PHE A 42 -2.90 12.92 -8.43
CA PHE A 42 -2.30 14.09 -9.08
C PHE A 42 -3.36 14.92 -9.83
N VAL A 43 -4.20 14.25 -10.64
CA VAL A 43 -5.29 14.89 -11.39
C VAL A 43 -6.32 15.49 -10.44
N TYR A 44 -6.71 14.76 -9.39
CA TYR A 44 -7.67 15.26 -8.41
C TYR A 44 -7.17 16.51 -7.67
N LEU A 45 -5.95 16.47 -7.14
CA LEU A 45 -5.37 17.55 -6.32
C LEU A 45 -5.08 18.82 -7.14
N GLY A 46 -4.53 18.65 -8.34
CA GLY A 46 -4.13 19.78 -9.18
C GLY A 46 -5.24 20.26 -10.10
N VAL A 47 -5.76 19.37 -10.96
CA VAL A 47 -6.67 19.75 -12.05
C VAL A 47 -8.09 19.99 -11.53
N LEU A 48 -8.60 19.09 -10.69
CA LEU A 48 -9.99 19.16 -10.22
C LEU A 48 -10.16 20.11 -9.02
N ASN A 49 -9.25 20.06 -8.05
CA ASN A 49 -9.30 20.92 -6.87
C ASN A 49 -8.60 22.28 -7.04
N GLY A 50 -7.71 22.43 -8.03
CA GLY A 50 -6.98 23.68 -8.29
C GLY A 50 -5.87 24.01 -7.29
N ASN A 51 -5.59 23.15 -6.31
CA ASN A 51 -4.60 23.41 -5.26
C ASN A 51 -3.23 22.80 -5.58
N TRP A 52 -2.56 23.35 -6.60
CA TRP A 52 -1.25 22.84 -7.04
C TRP A 52 -0.16 22.91 -5.96
N THR A 53 -0.12 23.98 -5.18
CA THR A 53 0.96 24.20 -4.21
C THR A 53 0.89 23.21 -3.05
N GLN A 54 -0.26 23.11 -2.38
CA GLN A 54 -0.41 22.20 -1.24
C GLN A 54 -0.60 20.76 -1.73
N GLY A 55 -1.40 20.57 -2.79
CA GLY A 55 -1.65 19.28 -3.40
C GLY A 55 -0.39 18.58 -3.89
N TRP A 56 0.67 19.30 -4.26
CA TRP A 56 1.96 18.68 -4.57
C TRP A 56 2.58 17.98 -3.36
N CYS A 57 2.47 18.56 -2.16
CA CYS A 57 2.93 17.93 -0.93
C CYS A 57 2.12 16.68 -0.59
N ALA A 58 0.78 16.74 -0.68
CA ALA A 58 -0.07 15.56 -0.50
C ALA A 58 0.28 14.46 -1.49
N TRP A 59 0.46 14.82 -2.78
CA TRP A 59 0.80 13.87 -3.83
C TRP A 59 2.16 13.20 -3.58
N LEU A 60 3.19 13.97 -3.19
CA LEU A 60 4.51 13.42 -2.87
C LEU A 60 4.46 12.43 -1.69
N VAL A 61 3.67 12.73 -0.66
CA VAL A 61 3.48 11.81 0.48
C VAL A 61 2.79 10.53 0.02
N ILE A 62 1.69 10.64 -0.74
CA ILE A 62 0.94 9.49 -1.27
C ILE A 62 1.85 8.62 -2.15
N PHE A 63 2.50 9.21 -3.14
CA PHE A 63 3.42 8.53 -4.05
C PHE A 63 4.60 7.88 -3.29
N GLY A 64 5.28 8.63 -2.44
CA GLY A 64 6.49 8.19 -1.77
C GLY A 64 6.24 7.08 -0.76
N THR A 65 5.20 7.23 0.05
CA THR A 65 4.82 6.19 1.03
C THR A 65 4.37 4.91 0.33
N HIS A 66 3.61 5.01 -0.77
CA HIS A 66 3.19 3.86 -1.56
C HIS A 66 4.39 3.06 -2.07
N ALA A 67 5.35 3.73 -2.71
CA ALA A 67 6.56 3.09 -3.23
C ALA A 67 7.37 2.38 -2.13
N ILE A 68 7.47 3.00 -0.95
CA ILE A 68 8.23 2.46 0.18
C ILE A 68 7.52 1.26 0.81
N ILE A 69 6.22 1.38 1.11
CA ILE A 69 5.42 0.32 1.75
C ILE A 69 5.45 -0.94 0.90
N ASP A 70 5.21 -0.79 -0.41
CA ASP A 70 5.18 -1.90 -1.36
C ASP A 70 6.55 -2.52 -1.53
N ARG A 71 7.60 -1.70 -1.73
CA ARG A 71 8.94 -2.23 -1.96
C ARG A 71 9.47 -2.98 -0.75
N MET A 72 9.17 -2.51 0.45
CA MET A 72 9.67 -3.08 1.70
C MET A 72 8.73 -4.12 2.31
N ALA A 73 7.60 -4.43 1.68
CA ALA A 73 6.59 -5.35 2.20
C ALA A 73 6.19 -5.01 3.65
N ILE A 74 5.95 -3.72 3.93
CA ILE A 74 5.71 -3.26 5.31
C ILE A 74 4.44 -3.92 5.87
N ALA A 75 3.41 -4.16 5.05
CA ALA A 75 2.21 -4.88 5.44
C ALA A 75 2.51 -6.29 6.00
N SER A 76 3.42 -7.03 5.36
CA SER A 76 3.88 -8.34 5.86
C SER A 76 4.60 -8.22 7.19
N THR A 77 5.43 -7.18 7.35
CA THR A 77 6.11 -6.90 8.62
C THR A 77 5.12 -6.58 9.74
N VAL A 78 4.10 -5.76 9.46
CA VAL A 78 3.01 -5.46 10.40
C VAL A 78 2.27 -6.73 10.79
N CYS A 79 1.97 -7.62 9.84
CA CYS A 79 1.34 -8.91 10.13
C CYS A 79 2.22 -9.79 11.04
N ARG A 80 3.53 -9.87 10.77
CA ARG A 80 4.50 -10.61 11.62
C ARG A 80 4.51 -10.08 13.05
N LEU A 81 4.59 -8.77 13.21
CA LEU A 81 4.62 -8.09 14.51
C LEU A 81 3.32 -8.30 15.28
N LYS A 82 2.16 -8.07 14.63
CA LYS A 82 0.83 -8.32 15.24
C LYS A 82 0.72 -9.76 15.77
N ASN A 83 1.10 -10.75 14.97
CA ASN A 83 1.01 -12.14 15.36
C ASN A 83 2.06 -12.52 16.42
N LEU A 84 3.24 -11.90 16.42
CA LEU A 84 4.22 -12.09 17.50
C LEU A 84 3.69 -11.56 18.83
N LEU A 85 3.09 -10.37 18.83
CA LEU A 85 2.52 -9.77 20.04
C LEU A 85 1.34 -10.57 20.59
N TRP A 86 0.55 -11.19 19.72
CA TRP A 86 -0.63 -11.95 20.13
C TRP A 86 -0.28 -13.33 20.70
N PHE A 87 0.62 -14.06 20.05
CA PHE A 87 0.94 -15.45 20.43
C PHE A 87 2.20 -15.58 21.31
N GLY A 88 3.04 -14.56 21.40
CA GLY A 88 4.28 -14.61 22.20
C GLY A 88 5.22 -15.72 21.74
N GLU A 89 5.73 -16.49 22.71
CA GLU A 89 6.64 -17.63 22.48
C GLU A 89 5.92 -18.84 21.85
N ASP A 90 4.60 -18.94 22.00
CA ASP A 90 3.77 -20.02 21.44
C ASP A 90 3.34 -19.73 19.99
N ALA A 91 3.99 -18.76 19.33
CA ALA A 91 3.66 -18.42 17.96
C ALA A 91 3.89 -19.62 17.02
N PRO A 92 2.89 -20.00 16.19
CA PRO A 92 3.06 -21.09 15.24
C PRO A 92 4.18 -20.76 14.26
N GLU A 93 4.82 -21.79 13.68
CA GLU A 93 5.81 -21.61 12.62
C GLU A 93 5.22 -20.72 11.52
N LYS A 94 5.92 -19.62 11.21
CA LYS A 94 5.41 -18.57 10.32
C LYS A 94 5.96 -18.73 8.92
N GLU A 95 5.10 -18.55 7.93
CA GLU A 95 5.55 -18.32 6.57
C GLU A 95 6.20 -16.93 6.51
N GLU A 96 7.43 -16.89 6.00
CA GLU A 96 8.26 -15.70 6.04
C GLU A 96 7.53 -14.53 5.36
N ASN A 97 7.07 -14.65 4.13
CA ASN A 97 6.57 -13.50 3.36
C ASN A 97 5.26 -12.88 3.85
N THR A 98 4.52 -13.51 4.77
CA THR A 98 3.19 -13.06 5.20
C THR A 98 3.05 -12.88 6.72
N GLY A 99 3.87 -13.58 7.52
CA GLY A 99 3.80 -13.53 8.98
C GLY A 99 2.66 -14.31 9.62
N TYR A 100 1.92 -15.08 8.82
CA TYR A 100 0.90 -16.02 9.27
C TYR A 100 1.46 -17.44 9.35
N GLY A 101 0.79 -18.33 10.10
CA GLY A 101 1.24 -19.70 10.28
C GLY A 101 1.31 -20.48 8.97
N VAL A 102 2.28 -21.41 8.85
CA VAL A 102 2.48 -22.26 7.66
C VAL A 102 1.22 -23.09 7.32
N GLU A 103 0.48 -23.50 8.35
CA GLU A 103 -0.79 -24.25 8.25
C GLU A 103 -1.97 -23.40 7.78
N THR A 104 -1.86 -22.06 7.79
CA THR A 104 -2.93 -21.19 7.28
C THR A 104 -3.03 -21.39 5.76
N PRO A 105 -4.22 -21.60 5.16
CA PRO A 105 -4.32 -21.77 3.71
C PRO A 105 -3.68 -20.60 2.94
N PRO A 106 -2.91 -20.84 1.85
CA PRO A 106 -2.18 -19.78 1.14
C PRO A 106 -3.05 -18.59 0.69
N PHE A 107 -4.26 -18.86 0.19
CA PHE A 107 -5.17 -17.81 -0.26
C PHE A 107 -5.67 -16.92 0.89
N ILE A 108 -5.82 -17.47 2.11
CA ILE A 108 -6.20 -16.70 3.29
C ILE A 108 -5.06 -15.77 3.70
N ARG A 109 -3.83 -16.29 3.75
CA ARG A 109 -2.64 -15.48 4.06
C ARG A 109 -2.47 -14.32 3.08
N PHE A 110 -2.64 -14.61 1.80
CA PHE A 110 -2.59 -13.61 0.73
C PHE A 110 -3.57 -12.46 1.00
N TRP A 111 -4.86 -12.77 1.17
CA TRP A 111 -5.88 -11.74 1.36
C TRP A 111 -5.71 -10.96 2.67
N LEU A 112 -5.28 -11.63 3.75
CA LEU A 112 -5.03 -10.93 5.01
C LEU A 112 -3.91 -9.90 4.90
N VAL A 113 -2.83 -10.20 4.16
CA VAL A 113 -1.76 -9.23 3.89
C VAL A 113 -2.26 -8.11 2.98
N VAL A 114 -2.99 -8.44 1.91
CA VAL A 114 -3.58 -7.44 0.98
C VAL A 114 -4.47 -6.46 1.74
N ILE A 115 -5.32 -6.93 2.64
CA ILE A 115 -6.22 -6.06 3.43
C ILE A 115 -5.40 -5.12 4.33
N VAL A 116 -4.36 -5.61 5.00
CA VAL A 116 -3.49 -4.77 5.84
C VAL A 116 -2.77 -3.72 5.00
N ASP A 117 -2.22 -4.13 3.86
CA ASP A 117 -1.53 -3.26 2.90
C ASP A 117 -2.43 -2.10 2.44
N ASN A 118 -3.63 -2.43 1.95
CA ASN A 118 -4.59 -1.45 1.47
C ASN A 118 -5.08 -0.53 2.59
N THR A 119 -5.26 -1.07 3.80
CA THR A 119 -5.65 -0.26 4.97
C THR A 119 -4.58 0.79 5.29
N MET A 120 -3.30 0.42 5.22
CA MET A 120 -2.19 1.35 5.45
C MET A 120 -2.17 2.46 4.39
N HIS A 121 -2.27 2.09 3.12
CA HIS A 121 -2.29 3.05 2.01
C HIS A 121 -3.47 4.01 2.11
N MET A 122 -4.69 3.50 2.36
CA MET A 122 -5.88 4.33 2.53
C MET A 122 -5.78 5.26 3.74
N ALA A 123 -5.24 4.79 4.86
CA ALA A 123 -5.04 5.62 6.05
C ALA A 123 -4.07 6.78 5.76
N ILE A 124 -2.97 6.52 5.07
CA ILE A 124 -2.00 7.54 4.69
C ILE A 124 -2.60 8.52 3.68
N ASN A 125 -3.31 8.03 2.66
CA ASN A 125 -4.03 8.89 1.72
C ASN A 125 -5.00 9.82 2.46
N HIS A 126 -5.77 9.29 3.41
CA HIS A 126 -6.71 10.08 4.19
C HIS A 126 -6.00 11.17 4.99
N ILE A 127 -4.90 10.85 5.67
CA ILE A 127 -4.10 11.82 6.42
C ILE A 127 -3.51 12.88 5.47
N ALA A 128 -2.89 12.45 4.36
CA ALA A 128 -2.31 13.37 3.39
C ALA A 128 -3.35 14.34 2.82
N LEU A 129 -4.53 13.85 2.45
CA LEU A 129 -5.60 14.69 1.92
C LEU A 129 -6.28 15.57 2.98
N SER A 130 -6.23 15.19 4.26
CA SER A 130 -6.85 15.98 5.33
C SER A 130 -5.97 17.14 5.79
N TYR A 131 -4.64 16.99 5.68
CA TYR A 131 -3.69 17.97 6.23
C TYR A 131 -2.82 18.66 5.16
N LEU A 132 -2.69 18.08 3.96
CA LEU A 132 -1.79 18.56 2.90
C LEU A 132 -2.53 18.85 1.59
N ASN A 133 -3.86 18.89 1.57
CA ASN A 133 -4.65 19.29 0.41
C ASN A 133 -5.52 20.51 0.73
#